data_AF-A0A857MMA9-F1
#
_entry.id   AF-A0A857MMA9-F1
#
_cell.length_a   1.000
_cell.length_b   1.000
_cell.length_c   1.000
_cell.angle_alpha   90.00
_cell.angle_beta   90.00
_cell.angle_gamma   90.00
#
_symmetry.space_group_name_H-M   'P 1'
#
loop_
_entity.id
_entity.type
_entity.pdbx_description
1 polymer ?
#
loop_
_entity_poly.entity_id
_entity_poly.type
_entity_poly.pdbx_seq_one_letter_code
_entity_poly.pdbx_strand_id
1 'polypeptide(L)'
;MESPKTAPARPALQATVQLVIKAPRQELYEFISNIENMGQLSPENQKTFWFEQGKRLKGRNRIGALYRWSMTGTVTEDIPAQSFGFFTDWPSETHWLYTFEDVTGGTLVTESMRKDTKQILPVIFM
;
A
#
# COMPACT_ATOMS: atom_id res chain seq x y z
N MET A 1 28.28 7.78 -24.30
CA MET A 1 28.53 6.73 -23.30
C MET A 1 27.28 6.63 -22.46
N GLU A 2 26.36 5.75 -22.82
CA GLU A 2 25.23 5.39 -21.95
C GLU A 2 25.78 4.51 -20.82
N SER A 3 25.64 4.98 -19.59
CA SER A 3 25.92 4.18 -18.40
C SER A 3 25.03 2.93 -18.42
N PRO A 4 25.55 1.75 -18.06
CA PRO A 4 24.73 0.55 -18.01
C PRO A 4 23.64 0.74 -16.95
N LYS A 5 22.38 0.61 -17.37
CA LYS A 5 21.21 0.58 -16.50
C LYS A 5 21.32 -0.67 -15.62
N THR A 6 21.90 -0.50 -14.43
CA THR A 6 22.03 -1.56 -13.42
C THR A 6 20.68 -2.23 -13.23
N ALA A 7 20.61 -3.55 -13.41
CA ALA A 7 19.43 -4.33 -13.06
C ALA A 7 19.03 -3.97 -11.61
N PRO A 8 17.74 -3.76 -11.32
CA PRO A 8 17.34 -3.36 -9.97
C PRO A 8 17.84 -4.42 -8.98
N ALA A 9 18.52 -3.97 -7.92
CA ALA A 9 18.92 -4.84 -6.82
C ALA A 9 17.68 -5.60 -6.30
N ARG A 10 17.85 -6.87 -5.90
CA ARG A 10 16.76 -7.64 -5.28
C ARG A 10 16.21 -6.82 -4.11
N PRO A 11 14.87 -6.68 -3.96
CA PRO A 11 14.30 -5.90 -2.87
C PRO A 11 14.73 -6.49 -1.53
N ALA A 12 14.95 -5.60 -0.56
CA ALA A 12 15.30 -5.98 0.80
C ALA A 12 14.21 -6.82 1.49
N LEU A 13 12.93 -6.55 1.17
CA LEU A 13 11.79 -7.32 1.63
C LEU A 13 10.70 -7.29 0.56
N GLN A 14 10.06 -8.43 0.33
CA GLN A 14 8.85 -8.52 -0.49
C GLN A 14 7.93 -9.58 0.10
N ALA A 15 6.62 -9.35 0.02
CA ALA A 15 5.62 -10.35 0.39
C ALA A 15 4.40 -10.20 -0.51
N THR A 16 3.73 -11.32 -0.76
CA THR A 16 2.48 -11.37 -1.53
C THR A 16 1.52 -12.31 -0.83
N VAL A 17 0.26 -11.88 -0.71
CA VAL A 17 -0.83 -12.66 -0.15
C VAL A 17 -2.01 -12.61 -1.10
N GLN A 18 -2.76 -13.71 -1.17
CA GLN A 18 -3.92 -13.85 -2.05
C GLN A 18 -5.12 -14.39 -1.28
N LEU A 19 -6.30 -13.85 -1.55
CA LEU A 19 -7.56 -14.31 -0.98
C LEU A 19 -8.69 -14.19 -1.99
N VAL A 20 -9.54 -15.22 -2.09
CA VAL A 20 -10.80 -15.11 -2.83
C VAL A 20 -11.85 -14.48 -1.92
N ILE A 21 -12.37 -13.33 -2.33
CA ILE A 21 -13.40 -12.58 -1.60
C ILE A 21 -14.70 -12.66 -2.39
N LYS A 22 -15.79 -13.04 -1.70
CA LYS A 22 -17.14 -13.15 -2.30
C LYS A 22 -17.78 -11.77 -2.49
N ALA A 23 -17.17 -10.96 -3.36
CA ALA A 23 -17.65 -9.67 -3.80
C ALA A 23 -17.16 -9.38 -5.24
N PRO A 24 -17.86 -8.55 -6.03
CA PRO A 24 -17.39 -8.10 -7.33
C PRO A 24 -16.10 -7.29 -7.25
N ARG A 25 -15.24 -7.39 -8.28
CA ARG A 25 -13.97 -6.65 -8.34
C ARG A 25 -14.13 -5.12 -8.26
N GLN A 26 -15.22 -4.58 -8.78
CA GLN A 26 -15.53 -3.16 -8.72
C GLN A 26 -15.73 -2.68 -7.27
N GLU A 27 -16.51 -3.42 -6.48
CA GLU A 27 -16.77 -3.06 -5.08
C GLU A 27 -15.49 -3.13 -4.23
N LEU A 28 -14.66 -4.14 -4.46
CA LEU A 28 -13.39 -4.29 -3.76
C LEU A 28 -12.39 -3.21 -4.16
N TYR A 29 -12.32 -2.87 -5.45
CA TYR A 29 -11.52 -1.74 -5.91
C TYR A 29 -12.00 -0.42 -5.30
N GLU A 30 -13.29 -0.13 -5.30
CA GLU A 30 -13.84 1.10 -4.70
C GLU A 30 -13.55 1.17 -3.20
N PHE A 31 -13.62 0.03 -2.50
CA PHE A 31 -13.28 -0.06 -1.09
C PHE A 31 -11.80 0.24 -0.83
N ILE A 32 -10.89 -0.37 -1.60
CA ILE A 32 -9.43 -0.25 -1.42
C ILE A 32 -8.91 1.11 -1.90
N SER A 33 -9.37 1.59 -3.04
CA SER A 33 -8.99 2.89 -3.61
C SER A 33 -9.51 4.06 -2.80
N ASN A 34 -10.61 3.88 -2.04
CA ASN A 34 -10.98 4.81 -0.99
C ASN A 34 -10.03 4.66 0.21
N ILE A 35 -8.91 5.38 0.17
CA ILE A 35 -7.83 5.28 1.14
C ILE A 35 -8.26 5.57 2.59
N GLU A 36 -9.40 6.24 2.81
CA GLU A 36 -9.92 6.49 4.16
C GLU A 36 -10.36 5.19 4.86
N ASN A 37 -10.62 4.13 4.10
CA ASN A 37 -10.91 2.79 4.60
C ASN A 37 -9.68 2.05 5.15
N MET A 38 -8.45 2.56 4.95
CA MET A 38 -7.23 1.85 5.37
C MET A 38 -7.18 1.52 6.86
N GLY A 39 -7.85 2.30 7.72
CA GLY A 39 -7.94 2.00 9.15
C GLY A 39 -8.79 0.77 9.49
N GLN A 40 -9.60 0.28 8.55
CA GLN A 40 -10.33 -0.99 8.68
C GLN A 40 -9.48 -2.20 8.30
N LEU A 41 -8.42 -1.99 7.51
CA LEU A 41 -7.55 -3.04 6.99
C LEU A 41 -6.26 -3.21 7.79
N SER A 42 -5.71 -2.10 8.29
CA SER A 42 -4.49 -2.10 9.07
C SER A 42 -4.80 -1.72 10.52
N PRO A 43 -4.53 -2.60 11.50
CA PRO A 43 -4.74 -2.30 12.92
C PRO A 43 -3.85 -1.15 13.41
N GLU A 44 -2.78 -0.84 12.67
CA GLU A 44 -1.85 0.25 12.95
C GLU A 44 -2.34 1.58 12.38
N ASN A 45 -3.15 1.57 11.32
CA ASN A 45 -3.62 2.78 10.67
C ASN A 45 -4.84 3.33 11.43
N GLN A 46 -4.69 4.46 12.11
CA GLN A 46 -5.82 5.07 12.81
C GLN A 46 -6.73 5.85 11.88
N LYS A 47 -6.11 6.54 10.92
CA LYS A 47 -6.79 7.39 9.96
C LYS A 47 -5.88 7.65 8.79
N THR A 48 -6.43 7.52 7.58
CA THR A 48 -5.81 8.06 6.37
C THR A 48 -6.78 9.03 5.73
N PHE A 49 -6.24 10.06 5.09
CA PHE A 49 -7.00 11.06 4.37
C PHE A 49 -6.24 11.51 3.14
N TRP A 50 -6.99 12.05 2.18
CA TRP A 50 -6.41 12.67 0.99
C TRP A 50 -5.80 14.02 1.34
N PHE A 51 -4.54 14.19 0.99
CA PHE A 51 -3.90 15.50 0.93
C PHE A 51 -4.08 16.13 -0.46
N GLU A 52 -4.04 15.29 -1.51
CA GLU A 52 -4.45 15.60 -2.88
C GLU A 52 -5.25 14.42 -3.42
N GLN A 53 -6.52 14.66 -3.78
CA GLN A 53 -7.46 13.59 -4.16
C GLN A 53 -6.90 12.71 -5.27
N GLY A 54 -6.87 11.39 -5.04
CA GLY A 54 -6.41 10.39 -6.01
C GLY A 54 -4.90 10.37 -6.26
N LYS A 55 -4.12 11.19 -5.53
CA LYS A 55 -2.67 11.32 -5.78
C LYS A 55 -1.81 11.25 -4.54
N ARG A 56 -2.13 12.03 -3.50
CA ARG A 56 -1.33 12.14 -2.27
C ARG A 56 -2.18 11.83 -1.06
N LEU A 57 -1.70 10.90 -0.25
CA LEU A 57 -2.34 10.47 1.00
C LEU A 57 -1.50 10.88 2.21
N LYS A 58 -2.16 11.02 3.35
CA LYS A 58 -1.50 11.16 4.65
C LYS A 58 -2.14 10.21 5.65
N GLY A 59 -1.34 9.26 6.13
CA GLY A 59 -1.69 8.31 7.17
C GLY A 59 -1.23 8.79 8.55
N ARG A 60 -2.07 8.54 9.55
CA ARG A 60 -1.72 8.61 10.98
C ARG A 60 -1.77 7.20 11.52
N ASN A 61 -0.63 6.72 11.97
CA ASN A 61 -0.48 5.36 12.44
C ASN A 61 -0.17 5.33 13.93
N ARG A 62 -0.57 4.25 14.60
CA ARG A 62 -0.34 4.00 16.02
C ARG A 62 -0.19 2.50 16.29
N ILE A 63 0.88 2.12 17.00
CA ILE A 63 1.04 0.79 17.59
C ILE A 63 1.04 0.95 19.12
N GLY A 64 0.08 0.32 19.80
CA GLY A 64 -0.07 0.45 21.25
C GLY A 64 -0.28 1.90 21.72
N ALA A 65 0.02 2.17 23.00
CA ALA A 65 -0.17 3.51 23.57
C ALA A 65 0.94 4.51 23.17
N LEU A 66 2.16 4.00 22.94
CA LEU A 66 3.39 4.81 22.89
C LEU A 66 3.91 5.12 21.49
N TYR A 67 3.55 4.34 20.47
CA TYR A 67 4.12 4.51 19.14
C TYR A 67 3.10 5.17 18.22
N ARG A 68 3.38 6.40 17.77
CA ARG A 68 2.56 7.15 16.82
C ARG A 68 3.44 7.79 15.78
N TRP A 69 3.02 7.78 14.52
CA TRP A 69 3.72 8.47 13.46
C TRP A 69 2.76 8.94 12.37
N SER A 70 3.17 9.97 11.64
CA SER A 70 2.51 10.37 10.40
C SER A 70 3.37 9.93 9.22
N MET A 71 2.71 9.65 8.11
CA MET A 71 3.35 9.21 6.88
C MET A 71 2.58 9.79 5.71
N THR A 72 3.29 10.25 4.69
CA THR A 72 2.68 10.59 3.40
C THR A 72 2.87 9.45 2.42
N GLY A 73 2.10 9.46 1.35
CA GLY A 73 2.27 8.50 0.27
C GLY A 73 1.76 9.06 -1.05
N THR A 74 2.08 8.34 -2.12
CA THR A 74 1.73 8.71 -3.49
C THR A 74 1.04 7.53 -4.16
N VAL A 75 -0.10 7.76 -4.80
CA VAL A 75 -0.74 6.76 -5.66
C VAL A 75 0.17 6.52 -6.86
N THR A 76 0.52 5.25 -7.10
CA THR A 76 1.37 4.82 -8.20
C THR A 76 0.60 4.12 -9.31
N GLU A 77 -0.58 3.58 -8.99
CA GLU A 77 -1.45 2.89 -9.94
C GLU A 77 -2.90 3.05 -9.51
N ASP A 78 -3.77 3.38 -10.48
CA ASP A 78 -5.20 3.56 -10.25
C ASP A 78 -5.96 3.15 -11.50
N ILE A 79 -6.26 1.85 -11.60
CA ILE A 79 -6.95 1.25 -12.74
C ILE A 79 -8.26 0.64 -12.25
N PRO A 80 -9.41 1.26 -12.57
CA PRO A 80 -10.72 0.83 -12.08
C PRO A 80 -10.97 -0.66 -12.21
N ALA A 81 -11.24 -1.27 -11.06
CA ALA A 81 -11.54 -2.69 -10.90
C ALA A 81 -10.45 -3.65 -11.40
N GLN A 82 -9.23 -3.20 -11.62
CA GLN A 82 -8.09 -4.04 -12.01
C GLN A 82 -6.97 -3.95 -10.98
N SER A 83 -6.60 -2.74 -10.58
CA SER A 83 -5.51 -2.54 -9.65
C SER A 83 -5.52 -1.18 -8.98
N PHE A 84 -4.96 -1.15 -7.77
CA PHE A 84 -4.69 0.08 -7.05
C PHE A 84 -3.37 -0.06 -6.30
N GLY A 85 -2.47 0.88 -6.50
CA GLY A 85 -1.12 0.84 -5.94
C GLY A 85 -0.71 2.20 -5.39
N PHE A 86 0.07 2.18 -4.32
CA PHE A 86 0.63 3.38 -3.73
C PHE A 86 1.99 3.10 -3.10
N PHE A 87 2.80 4.15 -3.01
CA PHE A 87 4.05 4.16 -2.28
C PHE A 87 3.87 4.94 -0.98
N THR A 88 4.33 4.36 0.12
CA THR A 88 4.44 5.05 1.41
C THR A 88 5.82 5.68 1.55
N ASP A 89 5.86 6.97 1.90
CA ASP A 89 7.11 7.68 2.16
C ASP A 89 7.74 7.21 3.49
N TRP A 90 8.87 7.83 3.87
CA TRP A 90 9.52 7.58 5.17
C TRP A 90 8.51 7.73 6.33
N PRO A 91 8.54 6.85 7.36
CA PRO A 91 9.55 5.83 7.65
C PRO A 91 9.28 4.45 7.04
N SER A 92 8.20 4.28 6.27
CA SER A 92 7.83 2.96 5.75
C SER A 92 8.54 2.62 4.45
N GLU A 93 8.62 3.56 3.49
CA GLU A 93 9.30 3.35 2.20
C GLU A 93 8.88 2.03 1.53
N THR A 94 7.57 1.83 1.39
CA THR A 94 6.99 0.56 0.93
C THR A 94 6.07 0.79 -0.27
N HIS A 95 6.28 0.00 -1.31
CA HIS A 95 5.33 -0.11 -2.42
C HIS A 95 4.25 -1.10 -2.06
N TRP A 96 2.99 -0.71 -2.25
CA TRP A 96 1.81 -1.55 -2.09
C TRP A 96 1.11 -1.64 -3.43
N LEU A 97 0.65 -2.84 -3.77
CA LEU A 97 -0.16 -3.10 -4.96
C LEU A 97 -1.26 -4.09 -4.62
N TYR A 98 -2.49 -3.71 -4.93
CA TYR A 98 -3.64 -4.59 -4.96
C TYR A 98 -4.02 -4.87 -6.41
N THR A 99 -4.22 -6.13 -6.77
CA THR A 99 -4.81 -6.54 -8.05
C THR A 99 -6.09 -7.34 -7.82
N PHE A 100 -7.01 -7.24 -8.77
CA PHE A 100 -8.34 -7.83 -8.70
C PHE A 100 -8.61 -8.64 -9.96
N GLU A 101 -8.88 -9.94 -9.80
CA GLU A 101 -9.18 -10.85 -10.91
C GLU A 101 -10.49 -11.59 -10.63
N ASP A 102 -11.39 -11.64 -11.62
CA ASP A 102 -12.64 -12.40 -11.50
C ASP A 102 -12.33 -13.91 -11.47
N VAL A 103 -12.86 -14.63 -10.48
CA VAL A 103 -12.71 -16.08 -10.33
C VAL A 103 -14.03 -16.75 -9.95
N THR A 104 -14.10 -18.08 -10.02
CA THR A 104 -15.28 -18.79 -9.51
C THR A 104 -15.45 -18.52 -8.02
N GLY A 105 -16.62 -17.99 -7.64
CA GLY A 105 -16.96 -17.71 -6.24
C GLY A 105 -16.67 -16.27 -5.78
N GLY A 106 -16.10 -15.41 -6.62
CA GLY A 106 -15.88 -14.00 -6.29
C GLY A 106 -14.70 -13.38 -7.04
N THR A 107 -13.90 -12.60 -6.33
CA THR A 107 -12.71 -11.94 -6.86
C THR A 107 -11.49 -12.46 -6.12
N LEU A 108 -10.45 -12.87 -6.86
CA LEU A 108 -9.13 -13.09 -6.30
C LEU A 108 -8.46 -11.73 -6.09
N VAL A 109 -8.26 -11.38 -4.83
CA VAL A 109 -7.50 -10.19 -4.44
C VAL A 109 -6.07 -10.60 -4.14
N THR A 110 -5.12 -9.96 -4.79
CA THR A 110 -3.69 -10.11 -4.48
C THR A 110 -3.17 -8.81 -3.88
N GLU A 111 -2.66 -8.87 -2.65
CA GLU A 111 -1.91 -7.79 -2.03
C GLU A 111 -0.42 -8.12 -2.15
N SER A 112 0.37 -7.19 -2.68
CA SER A 112 1.82 -7.29 -2.76
C SER A 112 2.46 -6.09 -2.10
N MET A 113 3.52 -6.33 -1.32
CA MET A 113 4.36 -5.30 -0.73
C MET A 113 5.82 -5.50 -1.13
N ARG A 114 6.53 -4.40 -1.35
CA ARG A 114 7.96 -4.39 -1.69
C ARG A 114 8.68 -3.24 -1.03
N LYS A 115 9.81 -3.54 -0.39
CA LYS A 115 10.76 -2.57 0.17
C LYS A 115 12.11 -2.76 -0.50
N ASP A 116 12.62 -1.70 -1.12
CA ASP A 116 13.93 -1.74 -1.77
C ASP A 116 15.06 -1.63 -0.74
N THR A 117 14.85 -0.84 0.31
CA THR A 117 15.81 -0.64 1.39
C THR A 117 15.40 -1.43 2.64
N LYS A 118 16.37 -2.04 3.33
CA LYS A 118 16.12 -2.64 4.65
C LYS A 118 15.64 -1.53 5.58
N GLN A 119 14.67 -1.83 6.44
CA GLN A 119 14.31 -0.89 7.50
C GLN A 119 15.34 -1.01 8.63
N ILE A 120 16.36 -0.14 8.60
CA ILE A 120 17.50 -0.18 9.53
C ILE A 120 17.32 0.79 10.70
N LEU A 121 16.51 1.83 10.51
CA LEU A 121 16.28 2.85 11.54
C LEU A 121 15.06 2.47 12.39
N PRO A 122 15.14 2.57 13.73
CA PRO A 122 13.92 2.67 14.52
C PRO A 122 13.09 3.83 13.98
N VAL A 123 11.77 3.76 14.06
CA VAL A 123 10.90 4.92 13.78
C VAL A 123 11.28 5.99 14.81
N ILE A 124 12.18 6.91 14.43
CA ILE A 124 12.65 7.99 15.32
C ILE A 124 11.62 9.11 15.28
N PHE A 125 11.13 9.40 16.47
CA PHE A 125 10.08 10.33 16.81
C PHE A 125 10.47 11.77 16.48
N MET A 126 9.54 12.53 15.90
CA MET A 126 9.54 14.00 15.93
C MET A 126 8.17 14.48 16.38
#